data_AF-A0ABC8K9H4-F1
#
_entry.id   AF-A0ABC8K9H4-F1
#
_cell.length_a   1.000
_cell.length_b   1.000
_cell.length_c   1.000
_cell.angle_alpha   90.00
_cell.angle_beta   90.00
_cell.angle_gamma   90.00
#
_symmetry.space_group_name_H-M   'P 1'
#
loop_
_entity.id
_entity.type
_entity.pdbx_description
1 polymer ?
#
loop_
_entity_poly.entity_id
_entity_poly.type
_entity_poly.pdbx_seq_one_letter_code
_entity_poly.pdbx_strand_id
1 'polypeptide(L)'
;MPGGRYRVFCVGTVDTKLDELRFLAKSVRSNIGAFSNNNSSASKVEVVIVDVSASPDHHHKEEVADFAFVNRDQLLSSYSHGSSPETVKLPDDRGEAVAIMSQCLTNFLKLSFEDNSLAGAIGLGGSGGTSLMSPAFRSLPIGVPKVIVSTVASGQTEPYVGTSDLVLIPSVVDVCGLNSVSKVVFSNAGASFAGMVLGRLSSPTSEKDDKCTVGITMFGVTTPCVNAVQQILTRQGYETLVFHATGVGGRAMESLVKQGFIQGVMDVTTTEVADHVVGGVMACDSSRFDIIIQKGIPLVLSVGALDMVNFGSKDTIPSHFQTRNIHVHNEQVSLIRTTVEENKKFARFIADKLNKSTSKVRVCLPERGVSALDTPGKPFWDPEASGTLINELQRLIQANEDRQVNKYSHHINDPEFAEALVASFLEICPKTYAQIKPSSETASTDDGHDVPKPERIPYSPKNFPNAKPETLERTQSILGRLRDQIEKGKPIIGGGAGTGISAKFEEAGGIDLIVIYNSGRFRMAGRGSLAGLLPFADANAVVLEMANEVLPVCVSYSFPSMPRSLTSISFHFHGFYSLLIQFCR
;
A
#
# COMPACT_ATOMS: atom_id res chain seq x y z
N MET A 1 4.25 -11.75 -31.67
CA MET A 1 4.78 -12.57 -30.54
C MET A 1 4.80 -14.02 -31.00
N PRO A 2 5.97 -14.67 -31.16
CA PRO A 2 6.01 -16.05 -31.62
C PRO A 2 5.58 -17.00 -30.49
N GLY A 3 4.38 -17.56 -30.59
CA GLY A 3 4.01 -18.94 -30.22
C GLY A 3 4.34 -19.58 -28.84
N GLY A 4 4.88 -18.87 -27.85
CA GLY A 4 5.28 -19.45 -26.56
C GLY A 4 4.10 -19.95 -25.69
N ARG A 5 4.29 -21.09 -25.02
CA ARG A 5 3.37 -21.64 -24.02
C ARG A 5 3.69 -21.02 -22.66
N TYR A 6 2.71 -20.34 -22.06
CA TYR A 6 2.80 -19.83 -20.70
C TYR A 6 2.84 -20.98 -19.69
N ARG A 7 3.48 -20.75 -18.54
CA ARG A 7 3.62 -21.70 -17.45
C ARG A 7 3.24 -21.05 -16.14
N VAL A 8 2.53 -21.81 -15.31
CA VAL A 8 2.36 -21.49 -13.89
C VAL A 8 3.07 -22.54 -13.06
N PHE A 9 3.77 -22.10 -12.01
CA PHE A 9 4.56 -22.97 -11.17
C PHE A 9 3.84 -23.22 -9.84
N CYS A 10 3.53 -24.49 -9.56
CA CYS A 10 3.02 -24.98 -8.29
C CYS A 10 4.19 -25.48 -7.45
N VAL A 11 4.61 -24.70 -6.45
CA VAL A 11 5.86 -24.88 -5.70
C VAL A 11 5.59 -25.46 -4.31
N GLY A 12 6.38 -26.46 -3.90
CA GLY A 12 6.29 -27.02 -2.55
C GLY A 12 7.37 -28.06 -2.27
N THR A 13 7.53 -28.40 -1.00
CA THR A 13 8.48 -29.43 -0.54
C THR A 13 7.86 -30.82 -0.75
N VAL A 14 8.23 -31.50 -1.85
CA VAL A 14 7.63 -32.78 -2.26
C VAL A 14 7.86 -33.89 -1.24
N ASP A 15 9.04 -33.94 -0.63
CA ASP A 15 9.42 -34.87 0.45
C ASP A 15 8.41 -34.94 1.62
N THR A 16 7.61 -33.88 1.83
CA THR A 16 6.67 -33.81 2.96
C THR A 16 5.24 -33.48 2.57
N LYS A 17 4.98 -32.95 1.38
CA LYS A 17 3.68 -32.34 1.01
C LYS A 17 3.24 -32.65 -0.43
N LEU A 18 3.65 -33.80 -0.95
CA LEU A 18 3.38 -34.16 -2.34
C LEU A 18 1.89 -34.26 -2.66
N ASP A 19 1.10 -34.88 -1.79
CA ASP A 19 -0.33 -35.10 -2.04
C ASP A 19 -1.11 -33.79 -2.03
N GLU A 20 -0.78 -32.88 -1.11
CA GLU A 20 -1.35 -31.54 -1.02
C GLU A 20 -0.97 -30.72 -2.25
N LEU A 21 0.30 -30.77 -2.66
CA LEU A 21 0.81 -30.03 -3.81
C LEU A 21 0.17 -30.54 -5.11
N ARG A 22 0.04 -31.85 -5.28
CA ARG A 22 -0.68 -32.48 -6.39
C ARG A 22 -2.15 -32.05 -6.41
N PHE A 23 -2.81 -32.02 -5.25
CA PHE A 23 -4.20 -31.56 -5.16
C PHE A 23 -4.34 -30.09 -5.57
N LEU A 24 -3.47 -29.21 -5.08
CA LEU A 24 -3.46 -27.80 -5.43
C LEU A 24 -3.20 -27.61 -6.94
N ALA A 25 -2.19 -28.28 -7.50
CA ALA A 25 -1.87 -28.22 -8.93
C ALA A 25 -3.04 -28.72 -9.80
N LYS A 26 -3.74 -29.79 -9.38
CA LYS A 26 -4.95 -30.28 -10.05
C LYS A 26 -6.08 -29.26 -9.99
N SER A 27 -6.28 -28.60 -8.85
CA SER A 27 -7.25 -27.52 -8.71
C SER A 27 -6.94 -26.36 -9.67
N VAL A 28 -5.68 -25.90 -9.71
CA VAL A 28 -5.22 -24.84 -10.62
C VAL A 28 -5.46 -25.23 -12.08
N ARG A 29 -5.00 -26.41 -12.51
CA ARG A 29 -5.18 -26.90 -13.89
C ARG A 29 -6.66 -26.96 -14.30
N SER A 30 -7.50 -27.47 -13.40
CA SER A 30 -8.94 -27.61 -13.66
C SER A 30 -9.63 -26.24 -13.77
N ASN A 31 -9.31 -25.30 -12.89
CA ASN A 31 -9.89 -23.95 -12.92
C ASN A 31 -9.35 -23.12 -14.10
N ILE A 32 -8.08 -23.26 -14.47
CA ILE A 32 -7.56 -22.66 -15.70
C ILE A 32 -8.37 -23.16 -16.89
N GLY A 33 -8.60 -24.47 -17.02
CA GLY A 33 -9.45 -25.03 -18.08
C GLY A 33 -10.90 -24.55 -18.04
N ALA A 34 -11.49 -24.41 -16.84
CA ALA A 34 -12.89 -24.00 -16.68
C ALA A 34 -13.13 -22.51 -17.01
N PHE A 35 -12.30 -21.61 -16.50
CA PHE A 35 -12.43 -20.16 -16.72
C PHE A 35 -12.06 -19.72 -18.14
N SER A 36 -11.45 -20.63 -18.87
CA SER A 36 -10.93 -20.45 -20.22
C SER A 36 -11.96 -20.59 -21.34
N ASN A 37 -13.17 -21.07 -21.05
CA ASN A 37 -14.15 -21.55 -22.04
C ASN A 37 -14.70 -20.50 -23.04
N ASN A 38 -14.13 -19.29 -23.10
CA ASN A 38 -14.44 -18.27 -24.12
C ASN A 38 -13.19 -17.58 -24.73
N ASN A 39 -11.95 -17.99 -24.40
CA ASN A 39 -10.72 -17.33 -24.88
C ASN A 39 -9.66 -18.33 -25.36
N SER A 40 -9.12 -18.13 -26.58
CA SER A 40 -8.06 -18.95 -27.20
C SER A 40 -6.68 -18.88 -26.49
N SER A 41 -6.55 -18.05 -25.45
CA SER A 41 -5.36 -17.92 -24.60
C SER A 41 -5.25 -19.02 -23.54
N ALA A 42 -6.36 -19.68 -23.23
CA ALA A 42 -6.54 -20.81 -22.34
C ALA A 42 -5.62 -22.01 -22.59
N SER A 43 -5.58 -22.43 -23.85
CA SER A 43 -4.86 -23.61 -24.34
C SER A 43 -3.34 -23.42 -24.33
N LYS A 44 -2.87 -22.28 -23.82
CA LYS A 44 -1.46 -21.89 -23.76
C LYS A 44 -0.88 -21.90 -22.34
N VAL A 45 -1.62 -22.19 -21.28
CA VAL A 45 -1.07 -22.20 -19.90
C VAL A 45 -0.83 -23.64 -19.42
N GLU A 46 0.43 -24.00 -19.22
CA GLU A 46 0.89 -25.27 -18.64
C GLU A 46 1.08 -25.15 -17.13
N VAL A 47 0.60 -26.16 -16.38
CA VAL A 47 0.83 -26.23 -14.92
C VAL A 47 2.03 -27.12 -14.67
N VAL A 48 3.05 -26.57 -14.00
CA VAL A 48 4.31 -27.26 -13.68
C VAL A 48 4.44 -27.36 -12.17
N ILE A 49 4.75 -28.55 -11.65
CA ILE A 49 5.07 -28.73 -10.24
C ILE A 49 6.58 -28.54 -10.04
N VAL A 50 6.97 -27.77 -9.03
CA VAL A 50 8.38 -27.49 -8.70
C VAL A 50 8.66 -27.99 -7.29
N ASP A 51 9.62 -28.91 -7.19
CA ASP A 51 10.09 -29.43 -5.93
C ASP A 51 11.18 -28.54 -5.32
N VAL A 52 10.95 -28.11 -4.09
CA VAL A 52 11.88 -27.33 -3.28
C VAL A 52 12.25 -28.02 -1.96
N SER A 53 12.18 -29.35 -1.92
CA SER A 53 12.61 -30.15 -0.77
C SER A 53 14.07 -29.90 -0.42
N ALA A 54 14.31 -29.61 0.86
CA ALA A 54 15.64 -29.30 1.39
C ALA A 54 16.20 -30.40 2.31
N SER A 55 15.44 -31.48 2.57
CA SER A 55 15.88 -32.59 3.42
C SER A 55 17.01 -33.41 2.78
N PRO A 56 18.02 -33.88 3.54
CA PRO A 56 19.06 -34.78 3.03
C PRO A 56 18.49 -36.16 2.62
N ASP A 57 17.44 -36.64 3.29
CA ASP A 57 16.81 -37.95 3.06
C ASP A 57 15.81 -37.91 1.89
N HIS A 58 16.22 -37.35 0.75
CA HIS A 58 15.39 -37.34 -0.45
C HIS A 58 15.56 -38.65 -1.21
N HIS A 59 14.94 -39.70 -0.69
CA HIS A 59 14.66 -40.90 -1.47
C HIS A 59 13.41 -40.58 -2.29
N HIS A 60 13.56 -40.30 -3.59
CA HIS A 60 12.66 -40.75 -4.66
C HIS A 60 12.79 -39.87 -5.91
N LYS A 61 13.07 -40.54 -7.04
CA LYS A 61 12.64 -40.12 -8.38
C LYS A 61 11.13 -40.30 -8.49
N GLU A 62 10.35 -39.60 -7.68
CA GLU A 62 8.90 -39.65 -7.82
C GLU A 62 8.49 -38.75 -8.98
N GLU A 63 8.39 -39.34 -10.17
CA GLU A 63 7.73 -38.71 -11.30
C GLU A 63 6.29 -38.38 -10.90
N VAL A 64 5.93 -37.11 -10.91
CA VAL A 64 4.53 -36.70 -10.84
C VAL A 64 3.92 -36.95 -12.22
N ALA A 65 3.55 -38.21 -12.50
CA ALA A 65 3.20 -38.70 -13.85
C ALA A 65 2.15 -37.86 -14.61
N ASP A 66 1.31 -37.10 -13.90
CA ASP A 66 0.25 -36.27 -14.47
C ASP A 66 0.65 -34.81 -14.76
N PHE A 67 1.86 -34.36 -14.41
CA PHE A 67 2.29 -32.96 -14.55
C PHE A 67 3.72 -32.85 -15.06
N ALA A 68 4.02 -31.76 -15.78
CA ALA A 68 5.40 -31.33 -15.95
C ALA A 68 6.01 -31.08 -14.57
N PHE A 69 7.23 -31.58 -14.35
CA PHE A 69 7.85 -31.60 -13.03
C PHE A 69 9.28 -31.07 -13.11
N VAL A 70 9.59 -30.09 -12.27
CA VAL A 70 10.95 -29.61 -12.01
C VAL A 70 11.39 -30.21 -10.70
N ASN A 71 12.35 -31.13 -10.77
CA ASN A 71 12.87 -31.78 -9.58
C ASN A 71 13.89 -30.89 -8.84
N ARG A 72 14.18 -31.26 -7.60
CA ARG A 72 15.16 -30.57 -6.75
C ARG A 72 16.52 -30.39 -7.42
N ASP A 73 17.06 -31.43 -8.07
CA ASP A 73 18.40 -31.39 -8.66
C ASP A 73 18.49 -30.39 -9.83
N GLN A 74 17.43 -30.29 -10.63
CA GLN A 74 17.31 -29.27 -11.68
C GLN A 74 17.32 -27.86 -11.08
N LEU A 75 16.63 -27.64 -9.95
CA LEU A 75 16.64 -26.35 -9.27
C LEU A 75 18.03 -26.02 -8.71
N LEU A 76 18.70 -26.99 -8.08
CA LEU A 76 20.05 -26.82 -7.54
C LEU A 76 21.08 -26.53 -8.63
N SER A 77 20.94 -27.15 -9.80
CA SER A 77 21.82 -26.88 -10.95
C SER A 77 21.67 -25.45 -11.49
N SER A 78 20.54 -24.79 -11.21
CA SER A 78 20.25 -23.40 -11.63
C SER A 78 20.93 -22.34 -10.75
N TYR A 79 21.63 -22.74 -9.69
CA TYR A 79 22.31 -21.82 -8.77
C TYR A 79 23.67 -21.32 -9.29
N SER A 80 24.33 -22.08 -10.18
CA SER A 80 25.71 -21.82 -10.59
C SER A 80 25.80 -20.87 -11.78
N HIS A 81 26.05 -19.58 -11.52
CA HIS A 81 26.57 -18.67 -12.53
C HIS A 81 28.10 -18.80 -12.60
N GLY A 82 28.62 -19.47 -13.64
CA GLY A 82 29.93 -19.11 -14.21
C GLY A 82 31.14 -20.03 -14.02
N SER A 83 31.10 -21.13 -13.26
CA SER A 83 32.25 -22.05 -13.15
C SER A 83 31.78 -23.49 -12.92
N SER A 84 31.77 -24.31 -13.98
CA SER A 84 31.37 -25.74 -14.03
C SER A 84 29.97 -26.11 -13.47
N PRO A 85 29.25 -27.07 -14.09
CA PRO A 85 27.99 -27.57 -13.57
C PRO A 85 28.22 -28.51 -12.38
N GLU A 86 28.73 -28.00 -11.27
CA GLU A 86 28.70 -28.73 -10.01
C GLU A 86 27.40 -28.41 -9.27
N THR A 87 26.61 -29.45 -9.00
CA THR A 87 25.37 -29.36 -8.23
C THR A 87 25.70 -28.89 -6.81
N VAL A 88 25.05 -27.81 -6.38
CA VAL A 88 25.22 -27.29 -5.01
C VAL A 88 24.78 -28.36 -4.01
N LYS A 89 25.69 -28.76 -3.13
CA LYS A 89 25.38 -29.67 -2.03
C LYS A 89 24.70 -28.86 -0.91
N LEU A 90 23.50 -29.29 -0.51
CA LEU A 90 22.82 -28.67 0.63
C LEU A 90 23.53 -29.05 1.95
N PRO A 91 23.64 -28.12 2.91
CA PRO A 91 24.16 -28.40 4.24
C PRO A 91 23.18 -29.24 5.06
N ASP A 92 23.69 -29.85 6.14
CA ASP A 92 22.88 -30.64 7.08
C ASP A 92 21.96 -29.76 7.93
N ASP A 93 22.34 -28.48 8.16
CA ASP A 93 21.47 -27.53 8.83
C ASP A 93 20.26 -27.18 7.96
N ARG A 94 19.06 -27.45 8.48
CA ARG A 94 17.81 -27.25 7.76
C ARG A 94 17.57 -25.79 7.39
N GLY A 95 17.96 -24.85 8.25
CA GLY A 95 17.77 -23.42 8.01
C GLY A 95 18.64 -22.94 6.84
N GLU A 96 19.91 -23.30 6.86
CA GLU A 96 20.85 -22.99 5.77
C GLU A 96 20.44 -23.66 4.45
N ALA A 97 20.00 -24.93 4.50
CA ALA A 97 19.52 -25.64 3.32
C ALA A 97 18.28 -24.98 2.70
N VAL A 98 17.33 -24.52 3.54
CA VAL A 98 16.15 -23.76 3.10
C VAL A 98 16.55 -22.42 2.46
N ALA A 99 17.55 -21.73 3.03
CA ALA A 99 18.03 -20.46 2.48
C ALA A 99 18.65 -20.62 1.09
N ILE A 100 19.50 -21.64 0.90
CA ILE A 100 20.10 -21.96 -0.42
C ILE A 100 19.01 -22.35 -1.41
N MET A 101 18.06 -23.21 -1.02
CA MET A 101 16.96 -23.62 -1.88
C MET A 101 16.06 -22.43 -2.29
N SER A 102 15.81 -21.50 -1.37
CA SER A 102 15.08 -20.26 -1.68
C SER A 102 15.80 -19.41 -2.74
N GLN A 103 17.13 -19.32 -2.69
CA GLN A 103 17.92 -18.62 -3.71
C GLN A 103 17.91 -19.36 -5.05
N CYS A 104 17.98 -20.70 -5.05
CA CYS A 104 17.83 -21.51 -6.26
C CYS A 104 16.47 -21.24 -6.94
N LEU A 105 15.38 -21.28 -6.15
CA LEU A 105 14.03 -20.97 -6.63
C LEU A 105 13.93 -19.53 -7.17
N THR A 106 14.57 -18.57 -6.51
CA THR A 106 14.62 -17.17 -6.93
C THR A 106 15.22 -17.04 -8.33
N ASN A 107 16.38 -17.67 -8.56
CA ASN A 107 17.05 -17.64 -9.86
C ASN A 107 16.22 -18.34 -10.94
N PHE A 108 15.65 -19.51 -10.62
CA PHE A 108 14.80 -20.26 -11.53
C PHE A 108 13.58 -19.45 -11.99
N LEU A 109 12.85 -18.83 -11.05
CA LEU A 109 11.68 -18.02 -11.37
C LEU A 109 12.04 -16.76 -12.15
N LYS A 110 13.20 -16.15 -11.86
CA LYS A 110 13.73 -15.01 -12.61
C LYS A 110 14.03 -15.37 -14.07
N LEU A 111 14.75 -16.47 -14.31
CA LEU A 111 15.04 -16.95 -15.67
C LEU A 111 13.75 -17.29 -16.43
N SER A 112 12.80 -17.94 -15.75
CA SER A 112 11.47 -18.26 -16.30
C SER A 112 10.61 -17.02 -16.55
N PHE A 113 10.91 -15.89 -15.92
CA PHE A 113 10.24 -14.63 -16.21
C PHE A 113 10.90 -13.92 -17.40
N GLU A 114 12.24 -13.93 -17.46
CA GLU A 114 13.03 -13.33 -18.55
C GLU A 114 12.79 -14.03 -19.90
N ASP A 115 12.53 -15.34 -19.90
CA ASP A 115 12.15 -16.09 -21.11
C ASP A 115 10.67 -15.90 -21.53
N ASN A 116 9.91 -15.06 -20.82
CA ASN A 116 8.49 -14.79 -20.98
C ASN A 116 7.57 -16.02 -20.85
N SER A 117 8.02 -17.11 -20.23
CA SER A 117 7.19 -18.29 -20.00
C SER A 117 6.35 -18.19 -18.72
N LEU A 118 6.83 -17.52 -17.67
CA LEU A 118 6.14 -17.44 -16.38
C LEU A 118 4.90 -16.54 -16.41
N ALA A 119 3.75 -17.13 -16.13
CA ALA A 119 2.47 -16.44 -15.96
C ALA A 119 2.06 -16.24 -14.49
N GLY A 120 2.66 -16.99 -13.56
CA GLY A 120 2.45 -16.85 -12.12
C GLY A 120 3.06 -18.00 -11.32
N ALA A 121 3.14 -17.83 -10.00
CA ALA A 121 3.58 -18.87 -9.08
C ALA A 121 2.63 -19.00 -7.89
N ILE A 122 2.32 -20.24 -7.53
CA ILE A 122 1.53 -20.59 -6.34
C ILE A 122 2.25 -21.67 -5.54
N GLY A 123 2.18 -21.63 -4.22
CA GLY A 123 2.73 -22.70 -3.39
C GLY A 123 1.95 -22.93 -2.09
N LEU A 124 2.38 -23.94 -1.34
CA LEU A 124 1.83 -24.25 -0.02
C LEU A 124 2.91 -24.68 0.96
N GLY A 125 2.75 -24.34 2.24
CA GLY A 125 3.69 -24.76 3.26
C GLY A 125 3.40 -24.25 4.66
N GLY A 126 4.09 -24.86 5.64
CA GLY A 126 4.16 -24.33 6.99
C GLY A 126 5.08 -23.09 7.08
N SER A 127 5.53 -22.73 8.28
CA SER A 127 6.47 -21.62 8.48
C SER A 127 7.74 -21.74 7.61
N GLY A 128 8.40 -22.91 7.62
CA GLY A 128 9.62 -23.14 6.82
C GLY A 128 9.39 -23.07 5.32
N GLY A 129 8.32 -23.70 4.80
CA GLY A 129 7.98 -23.64 3.37
C GLY A 129 7.57 -22.24 2.92
N THR A 130 6.83 -21.51 3.77
CA THR A 130 6.49 -20.10 3.53
C THR A 130 7.75 -19.24 3.49
N SER A 131 8.68 -19.43 4.43
CA SER A 131 9.97 -18.73 4.46
C SER A 131 10.86 -19.04 3.25
N LEU A 132 10.77 -20.26 2.69
CA LEU A 132 11.51 -20.68 1.49
C LEU A 132 10.96 -19.98 0.24
N MET A 133 9.64 -20.02 0.04
CA MET A 133 9.00 -19.54 -1.19
C MET A 133 8.85 -18.02 -1.22
N SER A 134 8.62 -17.38 -0.07
CA SER A 134 8.29 -15.94 -0.04
C SER A 134 9.37 -15.05 -0.66
N PRO A 135 10.69 -15.20 -0.37
CA PRO A 135 11.74 -14.42 -1.02
C PRO A 135 11.77 -14.57 -2.54
N ALA A 136 11.55 -15.78 -3.04
CA ALA A 136 11.54 -16.07 -4.47
C ALA A 136 10.26 -15.56 -5.16
N PHE A 137 9.13 -15.58 -4.47
CA PHE A 137 7.87 -15.09 -5.04
C PHE A 137 7.84 -13.56 -5.09
N ARG A 138 8.34 -12.89 -4.05
CA ARG A 138 8.39 -11.42 -4.01
C ARG A 138 9.49 -10.82 -4.88
N SER A 139 10.44 -11.61 -5.39
CA SER A 139 11.42 -11.14 -6.37
C SER A 139 10.82 -11.00 -7.77
N LEU A 140 9.68 -11.64 -8.04
CA LEU A 140 8.93 -11.44 -9.27
C LEU A 140 8.31 -10.05 -9.30
N PRO A 141 8.21 -9.41 -10.48
CA PRO A 141 7.62 -8.07 -10.60
C PRO A 141 6.19 -8.00 -10.05
N ILE A 142 5.81 -6.82 -9.57
CA ILE A 142 4.44 -6.50 -9.17
C ILE A 142 3.49 -6.72 -10.35
N GLY A 143 2.32 -7.27 -10.05
CA GLY A 143 1.30 -7.64 -11.01
C GLY A 143 1.44 -9.07 -11.55
N VAL A 144 2.58 -9.75 -11.35
CA VAL A 144 2.66 -11.21 -11.60
C VAL A 144 1.96 -11.93 -10.44
N PRO A 145 0.96 -12.80 -10.69
CA PRO A 145 0.27 -13.56 -9.64
C PRO A 145 1.24 -14.40 -8.81
N LYS A 146 1.25 -14.14 -7.50
CA LYS A 146 2.14 -14.78 -6.52
C LYS A 146 1.35 -15.09 -5.24
N VAL A 147 1.11 -16.37 -4.97
CA VAL A 147 0.17 -16.82 -3.92
C VAL A 147 0.79 -17.95 -3.08
N ILE A 148 0.70 -17.87 -1.76
CA ILE A 148 1.12 -18.98 -0.88
C ILE A 148 -0.03 -19.35 0.06
N VAL A 149 -0.43 -20.62 0.07
CA VAL A 149 -1.27 -21.16 1.14
C VAL A 149 -0.39 -21.46 2.34
N SER A 150 -0.53 -20.67 3.40
CA SER A 150 0.40 -20.65 4.53
C SER A 150 -0.29 -20.89 5.87
N THR A 151 0.33 -21.71 6.72
CA THR A 151 -0.12 -21.89 8.12
C THR A 151 0.17 -20.66 8.99
N VAL A 152 1.05 -19.76 8.53
CA VAL A 152 1.46 -18.55 9.25
C VAL A 152 0.94 -17.26 8.62
N ALA A 153 -0.08 -17.36 7.74
CA ALA A 153 -0.72 -16.18 7.14
C ALA A 153 -1.43 -15.29 8.18
N SER A 154 -1.90 -15.86 9.29
CA SER A 154 -2.54 -15.13 10.39
C SER A 154 -1.53 -14.87 11.51
N GLY A 155 -0.67 -13.88 11.32
CA GLY A 155 0.40 -13.52 12.26
C GLY A 155 1.22 -12.32 11.77
N GLN A 156 2.50 -12.24 12.15
CA GLN A 156 3.44 -11.27 11.59
C GLN A 156 3.86 -11.71 10.18
N THR A 157 3.41 -11.00 9.15
CA THR A 157 3.62 -11.38 7.74
C THR A 157 4.59 -10.49 6.98
N GLU A 158 5.08 -9.39 7.58
CA GLU A 158 6.06 -8.49 6.93
C GLU A 158 7.29 -9.25 6.41
N PRO A 159 7.92 -10.18 7.17
CA PRO A 159 9.11 -10.90 6.68
C PRO A 159 8.85 -11.79 5.46
N TYR A 160 7.59 -12.09 5.15
CA TYR A 160 7.18 -12.89 4.00
C TYR A 160 6.78 -11.99 2.83
N VAL A 161 5.82 -11.08 3.04
CA VAL A 161 5.25 -10.23 1.99
C VAL A 161 6.17 -9.08 1.60
N GLY A 162 6.86 -8.48 2.58
CA GLY A 162 7.67 -7.27 2.39
C GLY A 162 6.86 -6.15 1.74
N THR A 163 7.38 -5.58 0.66
CA THR A 163 6.75 -4.50 -0.13
C THR A 163 6.16 -5.00 -1.44
N SER A 164 5.90 -6.31 -1.56
CA SER A 164 5.32 -6.93 -2.75
C SER A 164 3.81 -7.08 -2.66
N ASP A 165 3.22 -7.51 -3.76
CA ASP A 165 1.82 -7.96 -3.91
C ASP A 165 1.66 -9.47 -3.64
N LEU A 166 2.53 -10.07 -2.82
CA LEU A 166 2.42 -11.47 -2.38
C LEU A 166 1.16 -11.70 -1.55
N VAL A 167 0.32 -12.65 -1.97
CA VAL A 167 -0.89 -13.03 -1.25
C VAL A 167 -0.63 -14.26 -0.40
N LEU A 168 -0.86 -14.15 0.91
CA LEU A 168 -0.88 -15.29 1.82
C LEU A 168 -2.34 -15.71 2.09
N ILE A 169 -2.70 -16.93 1.72
CA ILE A 169 -4.00 -17.53 2.03
C ILE A 169 -3.84 -18.37 3.30
N PRO A 170 -4.57 -18.09 4.39
CA PRO A 170 -4.53 -18.93 5.59
C PRO A 170 -4.95 -20.36 5.28
N SER A 171 -4.11 -21.34 5.67
CA SER A 171 -4.42 -22.76 5.50
C SER A 171 -5.56 -23.25 6.41
N VAL A 172 -5.92 -22.46 7.43
CA VAL A 172 -6.90 -22.74 8.51
C VAL A 172 -6.47 -23.85 9.46
N VAL A 173 -6.06 -24.99 8.92
CA VAL A 173 -5.46 -26.12 9.65
C VAL A 173 -4.02 -26.31 9.18
N ASP A 174 -3.23 -27.09 9.91
CA ASP A 174 -1.89 -27.44 9.46
C ASP A 174 -1.92 -28.14 8.09
N VAL A 175 -0.86 -27.95 7.29
CA VAL A 175 -0.69 -28.58 5.98
C VAL A 175 -0.09 -29.96 6.19
N CYS A 176 -0.95 -30.89 6.57
CA CYS A 176 -0.63 -32.27 6.89
C CYS A 176 -1.75 -33.21 6.39
N GLY A 177 -1.59 -33.67 5.16
CA GLY A 177 -2.55 -34.50 4.45
C GLY A 177 -3.80 -33.76 3.93
N LEU A 178 -4.55 -34.46 3.08
CA LEU A 178 -5.82 -33.98 2.54
C LEU A 178 -6.99 -34.37 3.46
N ASN A 179 -7.69 -33.37 3.98
CA ASN A 179 -8.89 -33.53 4.80
C ASN A 179 -10.02 -32.64 4.26
N SER A 180 -11.21 -32.70 4.89
CA SER A 180 -12.38 -31.92 4.45
C SER A 180 -12.12 -30.41 4.44
N VAL A 181 -11.30 -29.90 5.36
CA VAL A 181 -10.96 -28.48 5.45
C VAL A 181 -9.90 -28.11 4.42
N SER A 182 -8.78 -28.83 4.36
CA SER A 182 -7.68 -28.50 3.46
C SER A 182 -8.09 -28.60 1.99
N LYS A 183 -8.97 -29.55 1.62
CA LYS A 183 -9.55 -29.63 0.26
C LYS A 183 -10.28 -28.34 -0.13
N VAL A 184 -11.12 -27.79 0.75
CA VAL A 184 -11.84 -26.53 0.48
C VAL A 184 -10.87 -25.37 0.33
N VAL A 185 -9.92 -25.23 1.26
CA VAL A 185 -8.95 -24.13 1.24
C VAL A 185 -8.06 -24.17 -0.01
N PHE A 186 -7.51 -25.35 -0.35
CA PHE A 186 -6.67 -25.51 -1.53
C PHE A 186 -7.47 -25.36 -2.84
N SER A 187 -8.74 -25.76 -2.85
CA SER A 187 -9.63 -25.50 -3.98
C SER A 187 -9.86 -24.01 -4.20
N ASN A 188 -10.18 -23.26 -3.15
CA ASN A 188 -10.36 -21.80 -3.22
C ASN A 188 -9.08 -21.09 -3.66
N ALA A 189 -7.92 -21.49 -3.11
CA ALA A 189 -6.62 -20.94 -3.50
C ALA A 189 -6.27 -21.23 -4.96
N GLY A 190 -6.52 -22.46 -5.43
CA GLY A 190 -6.29 -22.82 -6.83
C GLY A 190 -7.19 -22.04 -7.80
N ALA A 191 -8.46 -21.84 -7.43
CA ALA A 191 -9.41 -21.06 -8.22
C ALA A 191 -9.06 -19.56 -8.25
N SER A 192 -8.75 -18.95 -7.10
CA SER A 192 -8.39 -17.53 -7.05
C SER A 192 -7.13 -17.24 -7.88
N PHE A 193 -6.10 -18.09 -7.76
CA PHE A 193 -4.87 -17.97 -8.53
C PHE A 193 -5.11 -18.16 -10.04
N ALA A 194 -5.91 -19.16 -10.44
CA ALA A 194 -6.27 -19.35 -11.85
C ALA A 194 -6.99 -18.11 -12.44
N GLY A 195 -7.88 -17.49 -11.67
CA GLY A 195 -8.55 -16.25 -12.04
C GLY A 195 -7.58 -15.08 -12.21
N MET A 196 -6.63 -14.90 -11.28
CA MET A 196 -5.58 -13.87 -11.39
C MET A 196 -4.72 -14.05 -12.66
N VAL A 197 -4.30 -15.28 -12.94
CA VAL A 197 -3.48 -15.62 -14.12
C VAL A 197 -4.23 -15.31 -15.41
N LEU A 198 -5.45 -15.83 -15.56
CA LEU A 198 -6.22 -15.67 -16.79
C LEU A 198 -6.72 -14.24 -16.97
N GLY A 199 -7.12 -13.56 -15.90
CA GLY A 199 -7.50 -12.16 -15.92
C GLY A 199 -6.35 -11.28 -16.42
N ARG A 200 -5.13 -11.51 -15.91
CA ARG A 200 -3.93 -10.81 -16.38
C ARG A 200 -3.59 -11.12 -17.83
N LEU A 201 -3.64 -12.38 -18.25
CA LEU A 201 -3.31 -12.78 -19.62
C LEU A 201 -4.36 -12.35 -20.65
N SER A 202 -5.61 -12.13 -20.22
CA SER A 202 -6.72 -11.72 -21.09
C SER A 202 -6.97 -10.22 -21.09
N SER A 203 -6.44 -9.48 -20.11
CA SER A 203 -6.61 -8.03 -20.06
C SER A 203 -5.97 -7.41 -21.30
N PRO A 204 -6.71 -6.62 -22.10
CA PRO A 204 -6.07 -5.81 -23.12
C PRO A 204 -5.01 -4.97 -22.41
N THR A 205 -3.82 -4.85 -23.00
CA THR A 205 -2.87 -3.83 -22.58
C THR A 205 -3.62 -2.51 -22.67
N SER A 206 -4.10 -1.98 -21.55
CA SER A 206 -4.68 -0.64 -21.49
C SER A 206 -3.67 0.28 -22.17
N GLU A 207 -4.15 1.15 -23.07
CA GLU A 207 -3.35 2.27 -23.54
C GLU A 207 -2.71 2.87 -22.29
N LYS A 208 -1.38 2.75 -22.19
CA LYS A 208 -0.66 3.25 -21.03
C LYS A 208 -1.01 4.73 -20.97
N ASP A 209 -1.72 5.15 -19.94
CA ASP A 209 -1.81 6.56 -19.61
C ASP A 209 -0.35 6.94 -19.27
N ASP A 210 0.38 7.47 -20.26
CA ASP A 210 1.83 7.69 -20.29
C ASP A 210 2.26 8.81 -19.32
N LYS A 211 1.49 9.02 -18.23
CA LYS A 211 1.80 9.99 -17.20
C LYS A 211 3.06 9.55 -16.47
N CYS A 212 3.99 10.48 -16.35
CA CYS A 212 5.16 10.30 -15.51
C CYS A 212 4.71 10.25 -14.04
N THR A 213 4.99 9.13 -13.39
CA THR A 213 4.68 8.86 -11.99
C THR A 213 5.85 9.30 -11.10
N VAL A 214 5.55 10.16 -10.12
CA VAL A 214 6.50 10.69 -9.15
C VAL A 214 6.27 10.10 -7.76
N GLY A 215 7.29 9.50 -7.18
CA GLY A 215 7.27 9.02 -5.79
C GLY A 215 7.59 10.15 -4.81
N ILE A 216 6.79 10.29 -3.74
CA ILE A 216 6.96 11.35 -2.74
C ILE A 216 7.00 10.76 -1.33
N THR A 217 8.03 11.04 -0.54
CA THR A 217 8.10 10.60 0.87
C THR A 217 7.46 11.59 1.82
N MET A 218 6.72 11.09 2.81
CA MET A 218 5.87 11.88 3.69
C MET A 218 5.95 11.41 5.14
N PHE A 219 5.76 12.34 6.07
CA PHE A 219 5.47 12.07 7.47
C PHE A 219 4.38 13.02 7.97
N GLY A 220 3.72 12.68 9.09
CA GLY A 220 2.64 13.52 9.63
C GLY A 220 3.04 14.99 9.79
N VAL A 221 4.28 15.24 10.20
CA VAL A 221 4.88 16.57 10.43
C VAL A 221 5.37 17.30 9.18
N THR A 222 5.38 16.63 8.01
CA THR A 222 5.72 17.19 6.69
C THR A 222 4.54 17.15 5.70
N THR A 223 3.37 16.66 6.15
CA THR A 223 2.12 16.61 5.38
C THR A 223 1.78 17.92 4.67
N PRO A 224 1.91 19.12 5.27
CA PRO A 224 1.61 20.37 4.57
C PRO A 224 2.48 20.56 3.32
N CYS A 225 3.79 20.34 3.42
CA CYS A 225 4.72 20.39 2.30
C CYS A 225 4.33 19.37 1.22
N VAL A 226 4.14 18.10 1.61
CA VAL A 226 3.85 17.01 0.66
C VAL A 226 2.53 17.22 -0.06
N ASN A 227 1.48 17.66 0.63
CA ASN A 227 0.20 17.94 -0.01
C ASN A 227 0.31 19.07 -1.03
N ALA A 228 1.07 20.13 -0.72
CA ALA A 228 1.31 21.22 -1.67
C ALA A 228 2.11 20.73 -2.89
N VAL A 229 3.20 19.98 -2.69
CA VAL A 229 3.99 19.36 -3.76
C VAL A 229 3.11 18.47 -4.65
N GLN A 230 2.31 17.59 -4.04
CA GLN A 230 1.41 16.70 -4.75
C GLN A 230 0.42 17.48 -5.63
N GLN A 231 -0.25 18.48 -5.05
CA GLN A 231 -1.22 19.29 -5.78
C GLN A 231 -0.59 20.02 -6.98
N ILE A 232 0.62 20.57 -6.82
CA ILE A 232 1.32 21.26 -7.91
C ILE A 232 1.69 20.25 -9.01
N LEU A 233 2.28 19.10 -8.67
CA LEU A 233 2.63 18.06 -9.64
C LEU A 233 1.41 17.51 -10.39
N THR A 234 0.31 17.24 -9.71
CA THR A 234 -0.92 16.77 -10.35
C THR A 234 -1.48 17.82 -11.33
N ARG A 235 -1.43 19.11 -10.99
CA ARG A 235 -1.80 20.19 -11.92
C ARG A 235 -0.87 20.28 -13.14
N GLN A 236 0.38 19.85 -13.00
CA GLN A 236 1.36 19.77 -14.09
C GLN A 236 1.24 18.46 -14.90
N GLY A 237 0.26 17.60 -14.61
CA GLY A 237 -0.03 16.38 -15.37
C GLY A 237 0.72 15.13 -14.91
N TYR A 238 1.45 15.21 -13.79
CA TYR A 238 2.13 14.04 -13.21
C TYR A 238 1.17 13.19 -12.37
N GLU A 239 1.36 11.88 -12.41
CA GLU A 239 0.81 10.98 -11.40
C GLU A 239 1.72 11.00 -10.17
N THR A 240 1.15 10.87 -8.97
CA THR A 240 1.93 10.89 -7.72
C THR A 240 1.62 9.70 -6.84
N LEU A 241 2.65 9.08 -6.28
CA LEU A 241 2.52 8.04 -5.26
C LEU A 241 3.18 8.53 -3.97
N VAL A 242 2.40 8.63 -2.89
CA VAL A 242 2.87 9.11 -1.59
C VAL A 242 3.22 7.93 -0.69
N PHE A 243 4.42 7.94 -0.12
CA PHE A 243 4.95 6.90 0.75
C PHE A 243 5.17 7.45 2.15
N HIS A 244 4.55 6.82 3.14
CA HIS A 244 4.79 7.15 4.54
C HIS A 244 6.20 6.66 4.94
N ALA A 245 7.07 7.55 5.41
CA ALA A 245 8.47 7.30 5.68
C ALA A 245 8.69 6.50 6.98
N THR A 246 8.23 5.24 7.00
CA THR A 246 8.26 4.34 8.16
C THR A 246 9.32 3.22 8.02
N GLY A 247 10.34 3.44 7.19
CA GLY A 247 11.34 2.44 6.79
C GLY A 247 10.83 1.57 5.65
N VAL A 248 9.64 1.00 5.80
CA VAL A 248 8.97 0.20 4.76
C VAL A 248 8.56 1.08 3.57
N GLY A 249 8.12 2.32 3.81
CA GLY A 249 7.68 3.22 2.74
C GLY A 249 8.79 3.59 1.77
N GLY A 250 9.98 3.97 2.26
CA GLY A 250 11.14 4.20 1.41
C GLY A 250 11.52 2.97 0.59
N ARG A 251 11.54 1.77 1.20
CA ARG A 251 11.81 0.51 0.48
C ARG A 251 10.74 0.19 -0.57
N ALA A 252 9.47 0.50 -0.31
CA ALA A 252 8.37 0.30 -1.25
C ALA A 252 8.53 1.23 -2.47
N MET A 253 8.82 2.51 -2.22
CA MET A 253 9.10 3.49 -3.27
C MET A 253 10.28 3.04 -4.14
N GLU A 254 11.40 2.66 -3.54
CA GLU A 254 12.57 2.22 -4.29
C GLU A 254 12.32 0.91 -5.06
N SER A 255 11.54 -0.02 -4.50
CA SER A 255 11.13 -1.22 -5.25
C SER A 255 10.35 -0.87 -6.52
N LEU A 256 9.46 0.11 -6.45
CA LEU A 256 8.69 0.60 -7.61
C LEU A 256 9.58 1.36 -8.62
N VAL A 257 10.58 2.10 -8.15
CA VAL A 257 11.63 2.69 -9.00
C VAL A 257 12.43 1.60 -9.72
N LYS A 258 12.85 0.55 -9.00
CA LYS A 258 13.59 -0.59 -9.57
C LYS A 258 12.83 -1.24 -10.72
N GLN A 259 11.52 -1.36 -10.56
CA GLN A 259 10.59 -1.97 -11.51
C GLN A 259 10.12 -1.03 -12.62
N GLY A 260 10.45 0.27 -12.54
CA GLY A 260 10.12 1.26 -13.57
C GLY A 260 8.71 1.85 -13.47
N PHE A 261 7.98 1.60 -12.39
CA PHE A 261 6.68 2.22 -12.12
C PHE A 261 6.80 3.69 -11.71
N ILE A 262 7.95 4.11 -11.17
CA ILE A 262 8.23 5.49 -10.78
C ILE A 262 9.37 6.02 -11.64
N GLN A 263 9.16 7.16 -12.31
CA GLN A 263 10.14 7.77 -13.22
C GLN A 263 10.79 9.04 -12.66
N GLY A 264 10.35 9.52 -11.49
CA GLY A 264 10.98 10.61 -10.75
C GLY A 264 10.69 10.52 -9.26
N VAL A 265 11.56 11.08 -8.41
CA VAL A 265 11.40 11.03 -6.96
C VAL A 265 11.53 12.42 -6.35
N MET A 266 10.59 12.76 -5.47
CA MET A 266 10.65 13.87 -4.53
C MET A 266 10.77 13.31 -3.11
N ASP A 267 12.00 13.06 -2.68
CA ASP A 267 12.30 12.53 -1.35
C ASP A 267 12.29 13.66 -0.31
N VAL A 268 11.08 14.18 -0.03
CA VAL A 268 10.86 15.32 0.88
C VAL A 268 11.18 14.95 2.32
N THR A 269 10.84 13.72 2.73
CA THR A 269 10.94 13.25 4.11
C THR A 269 11.94 12.10 4.23
N THR A 270 13.15 12.41 4.67
CA THR A 270 14.27 11.46 4.78
C THR A 270 14.51 10.94 6.20
N THR A 271 13.51 11.08 7.09
CA THR A 271 13.55 10.67 8.51
C THR A 271 13.98 9.23 8.77
N GLU A 272 13.77 8.31 7.81
CA GLU A 272 14.19 6.91 7.94
C GLU A 272 15.71 6.77 8.14
N VAL A 273 16.50 7.76 7.69
CA VAL A 273 17.95 7.84 7.92
C VAL A 273 18.27 8.13 9.39
N ALA A 274 17.47 8.95 10.07
CA ALA A 274 17.67 9.23 11.49
C ALA A 274 17.48 7.96 12.31
N ASP A 275 16.42 7.21 12.04
CA ASP A 275 16.17 5.91 12.63
C ASP A 275 17.26 4.89 12.32
N HIS A 276 17.76 4.84 11.08
CA HIS A 276 18.86 3.95 10.71
C HIS A 276 20.15 4.23 11.50
N VAL A 277 20.50 5.50 11.66
CA VAL A 277 21.76 5.90 12.29
C VAL A 277 21.70 5.83 13.82
N VAL A 278 20.54 6.11 14.42
CA VAL A 278 20.38 6.15 15.89
C VAL A 278 19.84 4.84 16.46
N GLY A 279 19.12 4.05 15.67
CA GLY A 279 18.49 2.79 16.09
C GLY A 279 17.01 2.92 16.44
N GLY A 280 16.26 3.69 15.63
CA GLY A 280 14.80 3.81 15.73
C GLY A 280 14.03 2.64 15.07
N VAL A 281 12.72 2.60 15.29
CA VAL A 281 11.85 1.49 14.84
C VAL A 281 11.37 1.61 13.39
N MET A 282 11.54 2.77 12.77
CA MET A 282 11.14 3.09 11.39
C MET A 282 12.35 3.29 10.47
N ALA A 283 13.43 2.55 10.73
CA ALA A 283 14.70 2.67 10.02
C ALA A 283 14.63 2.23 8.55
N CYS A 284 15.33 2.97 7.69
CA CYS A 284 15.75 2.43 6.40
C CYS A 284 16.89 1.41 6.58
N ASP A 285 17.18 0.65 5.53
CA ASP A 285 18.40 -0.13 5.47
C ASP A 285 19.58 0.72 4.94
N SER A 286 20.79 0.14 4.95
CA SER A 286 21.99 0.80 4.47
C SER A 286 21.99 1.04 2.94
N SER A 287 21.02 0.47 2.21
CA SER A 287 20.90 0.63 0.76
C SER A 287 20.03 1.81 0.34
N ARG A 288 19.44 2.56 1.29
CA ARG A 288 18.62 3.75 0.99
C ARG A 288 19.32 4.68 -0.01
N PHE A 289 18.55 5.12 -1.00
CA PHE A 289 18.89 5.91 -2.19
C PHE A 289 19.61 5.15 -3.31
N ASP A 290 20.17 3.97 -3.07
CA ASP A 290 21.01 3.27 -4.06
C ASP A 290 20.24 2.96 -5.34
N ILE A 291 19.00 2.49 -5.23
CA ILE A 291 18.19 2.12 -6.41
C ILE A 291 17.87 3.34 -7.26
N ILE A 292 17.53 4.47 -6.64
CA ILE A 292 17.20 5.72 -7.33
C ILE A 292 18.42 6.20 -8.11
N ILE A 293 19.58 6.20 -7.45
CA ILE A 293 20.86 6.58 -8.05
C ILE A 293 21.24 5.64 -9.21
N GLN A 294 21.12 4.33 -9.01
CA GLN A 294 21.45 3.32 -10.03
C GLN A 294 20.54 3.42 -11.27
N LYS A 295 19.26 3.74 -11.08
CA LYS A 295 18.32 3.94 -12.19
C LYS A 295 18.51 5.28 -12.90
N GLY A 296 19.17 6.23 -12.26
CA GLY A 296 19.49 7.54 -12.81
C GLY A 296 18.25 8.38 -13.12
N ILE A 297 17.17 8.19 -12.38
CA ILE A 297 15.95 9.00 -12.51
C ILE A 297 16.10 10.36 -11.80
N PRO A 298 15.37 11.42 -12.23
CA PRO A 298 15.40 12.71 -11.54
C PRO A 298 15.06 12.60 -10.06
N LEU A 299 15.94 13.14 -9.21
CA LEU A 299 15.78 13.12 -7.75
C LEU A 299 15.85 14.54 -7.19
N VAL A 300 14.78 14.96 -6.53
CA VAL A 300 14.80 16.09 -5.59
C VAL A 300 14.75 15.54 -4.17
N LEU A 301 15.74 15.85 -3.35
CA LEU A 301 15.83 15.40 -1.96
C LEU A 301 15.75 16.58 -1.00
N SER A 302 15.08 16.38 0.14
CA SER A 302 15.07 17.30 1.27
C SER A 302 15.35 16.58 2.58
N VAL A 303 15.22 17.30 3.69
CA VAL A 303 15.63 16.88 5.04
C VAL A 303 14.45 16.74 6.00
N GLY A 304 13.24 16.55 5.46
CA GLY A 304 12.01 16.52 6.24
C GLY A 304 12.03 15.48 7.34
N ALA A 305 11.62 15.91 8.53
CA ALA A 305 11.56 15.13 9.75
C ALA A 305 12.90 14.53 10.23
N LEU A 306 14.07 14.96 9.73
CA LEU A 306 15.37 14.52 10.27
C LEU A 306 15.65 15.02 11.71
N ASP A 307 14.75 15.82 12.28
CA ASP A 307 14.75 16.23 13.68
C ASP A 307 14.27 15.14 14.65
N MET A 308 13.79 13.99 14.19
CA MET A 308 13.23 12.95 15.06
C MET A 308 13.73 11.53 14.78
N VAL A 309 13.76 10.73 15.85
CA VAL A 309 13.94 9.27 15.81
C VAL A 309 12.70 8.62 16.40
N ASN A 310 12.16 7.61 15.72
CA ASN A 310 10.90 6.99 16.10
C ASN A 310 11.11 5.79 17.03
N PHE A 311 10.31 5.74 18.08
CA PHE A 311 10.20 4.60 18.99
C PHE A 311 8.73 4.25 19.24
N GLY A 312 8.52 3.12 19.90
CA GLY A 312 7.19 2.69 20.34
C GLY A 312 6.64 3.55 21.49
N SER A 313 5.85 2.92 22.36
CA SER A 313 5.41 3.57 23.60
C SER A 313 6.61 4.03 24.44
N LYS A 314 6.42 5.05 25.27
CA LYS A 314 7.50 5.66 26.05
C LYS A 314 8.33 4.65 26.85
N ASP A 315 7.69 3.60 27.36
CA ASP A 315 8.34 2.57 28.17
C ASP A 315 9.22 1.61 27.34
N THR A 316 9.04 1.57 26.02
CA THR A 316 9.88 0.78 25.10
C THR A 316 11.17 1.49 24.69
N ILE A 317 11.32 2.77 25.05
CA ILE A 317 12.52 3.55 24.72
C ILE A 317 13.72 3.00 25.50
N PRO A 318 14.84 2.65 24.82
CA PRO A 318 16.06 2.20 25.48
C PRO A 318 16.54 3.16 26.58
N SER A 319 17.02 2.62 27.70
CA SER A 319 17.37 3.40 28.91
C SER A 319 18.33 4.56 28.66
N HIS A 320 19.29 4.39 27.73
CA HIS A 320 20.26 5.42 27.37
C HIS A 320 19.66 6.61 26.60
N PHE A 321 18.43 6.50 26.10
CA PHE A 321 17.70 7.60 25.47
C PHE A 321 16.65 8.26 26.37
N GLN A 322 16.38 7.72 27.57
CA GLN A 322 15.28 8.23 28.42
C GLN A 322 15.46 9.66 28.93
N THR A 323 16.70 10.16 28.98
CA THR A 323 17.01 11.54 29.37
C THR A 323 16.95 12.54 28.21
N ARG A 324 16.71 12.06 26.99
CA ARG A 324 16.60 12.90 25.79
C ARG A 324 15.27 13.65 25.77
N ASN A 325 15.19 14.66 24.92
CA ASN A 325 13.94 15.37 24.64
C ASN A 325 12.97 14.43 23.89
N ILE A 326 12.04 13.85 24.64
CA ILE A 326 11.03 12.90 24.15
C ILE A 326 9.69 13.63 23.97
N HIS A 327 9.12 13.51 22.78
CA HIS A 327 7.75 13.91 22.49
C HIS A 327 6.87 12.67 22.34
N VAL A 328 5.87 12.52 23.22
CA VAL A 328 4.89 11.42 23.12
C VAL A 328 3.84 11.83 22.09
N HIS A 329 3.88 11.22 20.91
CA HIS A 329 2.91 11.52 19.85
C HIS A 329 1.55 10.86 20.13
N ASN A 330 1.57 9.60 20.56
CA ASN A 330 0.42 8.86 21.06
C ASN A 330 0.88 7.72 21.99
N GLU A 331 -0.05 6.91 22.50
CA GLU A 331 0.28 5.81 23.42
C GLU A 331 1.24 4.76 22.84
N GLN A 332 1.29 4.61 21.52
CA GLN A 332 2.09 3.60 20.81
C GLN A 332 3.35 4.18 20.16
N VAL A 333 3.49 5.50 20.06
CA VAL A 333 4.58 6.15 19.33
C VAL A 333 5.13 7.34 20.10
N SER A 334 6.44 7.30 20.32
CA SER A 334 7.22 8.37 20.92
C SER A 334 8.35 8.79 19.97
N LEU A 335 8.64 10.08 19.94
CA LEU A 335 9.67 10.67 19.10
C LEU A 335 10.79 11.19 20.00
N ILE A 336 12.05 11.00 19.60
CA ILE A 336 13.21 11.57 20.27
C ILE A 336 13.85 12.62 19.38
N ARG A 337 14.08 13.82 19.91
CA ARG A 337 14.75 14.91 19.18
C ARG A 337 16.20 14.54 18.88
N THR A 338 16.60 14.59 17.61
CA THR A 338 17.97 14.37 17.17
C THR A 338 18.91 15.51 17.59
N THR A 339 20.15 15.17 17.89
CA THR A 339 21.23 16.10 18.32
C THR A 339 22.03 16.64 17.15
N VAL A 340 22.83 17.68 17.40
CA VAL A 340 23.84 18.22 16.46
C VAL A 340 24.75 17.11 15.91
N GLU A 341 25.31 16.24 16.76
CA GLU A 341 26.23 15.18 16.33
C GLU A 341 25.55 14.08 15.51
N GLU A 342 24.30 13.74 15.82
CA GLU A 342 23.51 12.82 15.01
C GLU A 342 23.19 13.42 13.64
N ASN A 343 22.87 14.72 13.56
CA ASN A 343 22.64 15.43 12.30
C ASN A 343 23.87 15.45 11.38
N LYS A 344 25.09 15.56 11.94
CA LYS A 344 26.34 15.38 11.16
C LYS A 344 26.43 13.99 10.53
N LYS A 345 26.01 12.95 11.26
CA LYS A 345 26.01 11.57 10.75
C LYS A 345 24.95 11.37 9.67
N PHE A 346 23.78 11.98 9.79
CA PHE A 346 22.75 11.94 8.74
C PHE A 346 23.23 12.61 7.46
N ALA A 347 23.82 13.80 7.58
CA ALA A 347 24.44 14.51 6.46
C ALA A 347 25.50 13.64 5.77
N ARG A 348 26.34 12.96 6.56
CA ARG A 348 27.36 12.06 6.03
C ARG A 348 26.77 10.87 5.27
N PHE A 349 25.77 10.20 5.84
CA PHE A 349 25.09 9.08 5.19
C PHE A 349 24.49 9.50 3.83
N ILE A 350 23.76 10.62 3.80
CA ILE A 350 23.12 11.13 2.58
C ILE A 350 24.19 11.55 1.57
N ALA A 351 25.21 12.31 1.98
CA ALA A 351 26.27 12.77 1.09
C ALA A 351 27.08 11.62 0.48
N ASP A 352 27.42 10.59 1.27
CA ASP A 352 28.16 9.41 0.79
C ASP A 352 27.38 8.65 -0.29
N LYS A 353 26.05 8.69 -0.26
CA LYS A 353 25.19 8.14 -1.32
C LYS A 353 25.14 9.07 -2.53
N LEU A 354 24.74 10.32 -2.35
CA LEU A 354 24.55 11.26 -3.46
C LEU A 354 25.82 11.57 -4.24
N ASN A 355 26.99 11.53 -3.60
CA ASN A 355 28.29 11.71 -4.27
C ASN A 355 28.61 10.61 -5.28
N LYS A 356 27.97 9.45 -5.19
CA LYS A 356 28.08 8.34 -6.16
C LYS A 356 27.12 8.50 -7.34
N SER A 357 26.20 9.47 -7.28
CA SER A 357 25.25 9.69 -8.36
C SER A 357 25.89 10.30 -9.59
N THR A 358 25.59 9.71 -10.74
CA THR A 358 25.86 10.24 -12.09
C THR A 358 24.61 10.86 -12.73
N SER A 359 23.50 10.90 -12.00
CA SER A 359 22.22 11.44 -12.46
C SER A 359 21.93 12.82 -11.87
N LYS A 360 20.94 13.51 -12.43
CA LYS A 360 20.53 14.84 -11.99
C LYS A 360 19.87 14.77 -10.62
N VAL A 361 20.48 15.45 -9.65
CA VAL A 361 20.03 15.55 -8.26
C VAL A 361 19.92 17.02 -7.88
N ARG A 362 18.84 17.38 -7.19
CA ARG A 362 18.70 18.66 -6.48
C ARG A 362 18.46 18.37 -5.00
N VAL A 363 19.25 18.98 -4.14
CA VAL A 363 19.03 18.93 -2.69
C VAL A 363 18.50 20.28 -2.26
N CYS A 364 17.29 20.32 -1.73
CA CYS A 364 16.62 21.55 -1.29
C CYS A 364 16.55 21.57 0.24
N LEU A 365 17.16 22.60 0.84
CA LEU A 365 17.36 22.70 2.29
C LEU A 365 16.55 23.87 2.88
N PRO A 366 15.58 23.63 3.78
CA PRO A 366 14.79 24.67 4.42
C PRO A 366 15.49 25.22 5.67
N GLU A 367 15.93 26.47 5.64
CA GLU A 367 16.72 27.08 6.72
C GLU A 367 15.93 27.36 8.02
N ARG A 368 14.59 27.42 7.96
CA ARG A 368 13.77 27.79 9.14
C ARG A 368 13.20 26.61 9.91
N GLY A 369 13.49 25.38 9.48
CA GLY A 369 13.12 24.15 10.20
C GLY A 369 12.65 23.03 9.29
N VAL A 370 12.77 21.80 9.80
CA VAL A 370 12.61 20.56 9.00
C VAL A 370 11.34 19.78 9.31
N SER A 371 10.51 20.23 10.25
CA SER A 371 9.24 19.56 10.61
C SER A 371 8.28 20.51 11.32
N ALA A 372 7.00 20.14 11.41
CA ALA A 372 6.03 20.89 12.22
C ALA A 372 6.38 20.98 13.73
N LEU A 373 7.32 20.16 14.23
CA LEU A 373 7.83 20.22 15.60
C LEU A 373 9.13 21.04 15.72
N ASP A 374 9.82 21.31 14.61
CA ASP A 374 11.06 22.10 14.51
C ASP A 374 10.77 23.52 14.01
N THR A 375 9.99 24.28 14.77
CA THR A 375 9.65 25.68 14.47
C THR A 375 9.50 26.46 15.77
N PRO A 376 9.75 27.79 15.82
CA PRO A 376 9.82 28.54 17.06
C PRO A 376 8.66 28.26 18.04
N GLY A 377 9.00 27.90 19.27
CA GLY A 377 8.03 27.57 20.32
C GLY A 377 7.47 26.13 20.28
N LYS A 378 7.94 25.28 19.38
CA LYS A 378 7.59 23.85 19.34
C LYS A 378 8.63 22.96 20.03
N PRO A 379 8.27 21.73 20.45
CA PRO A 379 9.10 20.91 21.31
C PRO A 379 10.47 20.54 20.73
N PHE A 380 10.60 20.46 19.40
CA PHE A 380 11.82 20.03 18.70
C PHE A 380 12.53 21.20 18.01
N TRP A 381 12.15 22.44 18.30
CA TRP A 381 12.84 23.59 17.73
C TRP A 381 14.28 23.67 18.24
N ASP A 382 15.23 23.44 17.33
CA ASP A 382 16.66 23.50 17.61
C ASP A 382 17.38 24.03 16.34
N PRO A 383 17.55 25.37 16.23
CA PRO A 383 18.20 25.97 15.07
C PRO A 383 19.69 25.58 14.96
N GLU A 384 20.33 25.15 16.04
CA GLU A 384 21.73 24.70 16.01
C GLU A 384 21.82 23.31 15.34
N ALA A 385 20.96 22.37 15.74
CA ALA A 385 20.90 21.05 15.13
C ALA A 385 20.51 21.12 13.64
N SER A 386 19.43 21.84 13.33
CA SER A 386 18.94 22.00 11.95
C SER A 386 19.94 22.79 11.08
N GLY A 387 20.56 23.83 11.63
CA GLY A 387 21.63 24.57 10.94
C GLY A 387 22.87 23.71 10.67
N THR A 388 23.25 22.84 11.61
CA THR A 388 24.37 21.90 11.43
C THR A 388 24.10 20.93 10.29
N LEU A 389 22.90 20.34 10.23
CA LEU A 389 22.50 19.43 9.14
C LEU A 389 22.66 20.09 7.77
N ILE A 390 22.13 21.31 7.63
CA ILE A 390 22.15 22.08 6.38
C ILE A 390 23.59 22.40 5.95
N ASN A 391 24.40 22.91 6.88
CA ASN A 391 25.78 23.28 6.60
C ASN A 391 26.64 22.07 6.25
N GLU A 392 26.46 20.93 6.93
CA GLU A 392 27.19 19.70 6.62
C GLU A 392 26.79 19.12 5.26
N LEU A 393 25.50 19.12 4.90
CA LEU A 393 25.07 18.69 3.56
C LEU A 393 25.67 19.58 2.47
N GLN A 394 25.66 20.90 2.67
CA GLN A 394 26.28 21.85 1.73
C GLN A 394 27.78 21.63 1.57
N ARG A 395 28.49 21.24 2.65
CA ARG A 395 29.93 21.01 2.65
C ARG A 395 30.33 19.64 2.07
N LEU A 396 29.56 18.59 2.38
CA LEU A 396 29.91 17.21 2.07
C LEU A 396 29.47 16.76 0.68
N ILE A 397 28.38 17.33 0.15
CA ILE A 397 27.92 17.02 -1.19
C ILE A 397 28.79 17.78 -2.20
N GLN A 398 29.44 17.03 -3.09
CA GLN A 398 30.31 17.58 -4.11
C GLN A 398 29.44 18.18 -5.23
N ALA A 399 29.19 19.48 -5.21
CA ALA A 399 28.34 20.11 -6.22
C ALA A 399 28.97 20.07 -7.63
N ASN A 400 28.15 19.83 -8.64
CA ASN A 400 28.50 19.93 -10.07
C ASN A 400 27.24 20.29 -10.88
N GLU A 401 27.30 20.25 -12.21
CA GLU A 401 26.16 20.62 -13.07
C GLU A 401 24.92 19.75 -12.82
N ASP A 402 25.12 18.45 -12.59
CA ASP A 402 24.04 17.49 -12.36
C ASP A 402 23.59 17.43 -10.90
N ARG A 403 24.46 17.74 -9.93
CA ARG A 403 24.19 17.67 -8.49
C ARG A 403 24.34 19.03 -7.84
N GLN A 404 23.23 19.64 -7.44
CA GLN A 404 23.22 20.95 -6.79
C GLN A 404 22.58 20.89 -5.39
N VAL A 405 23.05 21.74 -4.50
CA VAL A 405 22.53 21.91 -3.14
C VAL A 405 22.09 23.36 -2.97
N ASN A 406 20.78 23.55 -2.81
CA ASN A 406 20.14 24.86 -2.75
C ASN A 406 19.54 25.07 -1.36
N LYS A 407 19.83 26.23 -0.77
CA LYS A 407 19.26 26.66 0.51
C LYS A 407 18.12 27.62 0.25
N TYR A 408 17.07 27.49 1.05
CA TYR A 408 15.88 28.31 0.95
C TYR A 408 15.56 28.87 2.35
N SER A 409 15.36 30.18 2.43
CA SER A 409 15.03 30.87 3.67
C SER A 409 13.55 30.69 4.06
N HIS A 410 13.10 29.43 4.04
CA HIS A 410 11.74 28.97 4.32
C HIS A 410 11.79 27.83 5.35
N HIS A 411 10.67 27.59 6.01
CA HIS A 411 10.42 26.37 6.76
C HIS A 411 9.92 25.29 5.80
N ILE A 412 10.16 24.00 6.07
CA ILE A 412 9.79 22.93 5.14
C ILE A 412 8.31 22.95 4.73
N ASN A 413 7.43 23.35 5.66
CA ASN A 413 5.98 23.40 5.47
C ASN A 413 5.47 24.74 4.92
N ASP A 414 6.35 25.69 4.60
CA ASP A 414 5.96 26.92 3.91
C ASP A 414 5.58 26.59 2.46
N PRO A 415 4.47 27.14 1.91
CA PRO A 415 4.06 26.90 0.52
C PRO A 415 5.16 27.22 -0.50
N GLU A 416 5.95 28.27 -0.26
CA GLU A 416 7.05 28.70 -1.12
C GLU A 416 8.17 27.64 -1.19
N PHE A 417 8.37 26.87 -0.13
CA PHE A 417 9.32 25.76 -0.15
C PHE A 417 8.80 24.59 -1.00
N ALA A 418 7.51 24.28 -0.92
CA ALA A 418 6.89 23.27 -1.78
C ALA A 418 6.97 23.66 -3.27
N GLU A 419 6.75 24.93 -3.59
CA GLU A 419 6.93 25.47 -4.94
C GLU A 419 8.38 25.35 -5.41
N ALA A 420 9.35 25.69 -4.54
CA ALA A 420 10.78 25.56 -4.85
C ALA A 420 11.22 24.11 -5.10
N LEU A 421 10.68 23.15 -4.34
CA LEU A 421 10.91 21.73 -4.54
C LEU A 421 10.43 21.29 -5.93
N VAL A 422 9.21 21.69 -6.33
CA VAL A 422 8.66 21.31 -7.63
C VAL A 422 9.39 22.02 -8.77
N ALA A 423 9.72 23.31 -8.62
CA ALA A 423 10.53 24.03 -9.60
C ALA A 423 11.87 23.31 -9.85
N SER A 424 12.56 22.91 -8.77
CA SER A 424 13.80 22.14 -8.83
C SER A 424 13.61 20.80 -9.54
N PHE A 425 12.47 20.12 -9.34
CA PHE A 425 12.16 18.86 -10.03
C PHE A 425 11.96 19.08 -11.53
N LEU A 426 11.19 20.10 -11.92
CA LEU A 426 10.88 20.40 -13.32
C LEU A 426 12.13 20.84 -14.11
N GLU A 427 13.13 21.45 -13.46
CA GLU A 427 14.41 21.78 -14.09
C GLU A 427 15.22 20.55 -14.50
N ILE A 428 15.18 19.48 -13.70
CA ILE A 428 15.96 18.27 -13.93
C ILE A 428 15.17 17.16 -14.64
N CYS A 429 13.83 17.26 -14.66
CA CYS A 429 12.98 16.31 -15.34
C CYS A 429 13.02 16.55 -16.87
N PRO A 430 13.23 15.51 -17.69
CA PRO A 430 13.20 15.66 -19.15
C PRO A 430 11.86 16.24 -19.65
N LYS A 431 11.92 17.28 -20.48
CA LYS A 431 10.72 17.95 -21.07
C LYS A 431 9.83 17.01 -21.89
N THR A 432 10.32 15.84 -22.28
CA THR A 432 9.58 14.80 -23.00
C THR A 432 8.38 14.27 -22.20
N TYR A 433 8.40 14.35 -20.86
CA TYR A 433 7.25 13.98 -20.01
C TYR A 433 6.21 15.11 -19.86
N ALA A 434 6.59 16.35 -20.18
CA ALA A 434 5.74 17.54 -20.05
C ALA A 434 4.98 17.90 -21.35
N GLN A 435 5.17 17.14 -22.43
CA GLN A 435 4.49 17.37 -23.71
C GLN A 435 3.43 16.29 -24.00
N ILE A 436 2.51 16.09 -23.08
CA ILE A 436 1.13 15.79 -23.46
C ILE A 436 0.37 17.08 -23.21
N LYS A 437 0.29 17.94 -24.23
CA LYS A 437 -0.65 19.06 -24.20
C LYS A 437 -2.05 18.45 -23.96
N PRO A 438 -2.89 19.01 -23.08
CA PRO A 438 -4.32 18.82 -23.26
C PRO A 438 -4.60 19.31 -24.68
N SER A 439 -5.12 18.42 -25.52
CA SER A 439 -5.66 18.81 -26.81
C SER A 439 -6.51 20.05 -26.59
N SER A 440 -6.12 21.15 -27.22
CA SER A 440 -6.91 22.35 -27.28
C SER A 440 -8.26 21.97 -27.85
N GLU A 441 -9.28 21.87 -27.00
CA GLU A 441 -10.67 21.98 -27.43
C GLU A 441 -10.84 23.41 -27.93
N THR A 442 -10.48 23.62 -29.20
CA THR A 442 -11.15 24.61 -30.01
C THR A 442 -12.63 24.26 -29.96
N ALA A 443 -13.41 25.19 -29.41
CA ALA A 443 -14.85 25.25 -29.56
C ALA A 443 -15.19 24.97 -31.03
N SER A 444 -15.62 23.73 -31.28
CA SER A 444 -16.25 23.32 -32.52
C SER A 444 -17.62 22.82 -32.12
N THR A 445 -18.59 23.45 -32.76
CA THR A 445 -20.02 23.23 -32.65
C THR A 445 -20.38 21.76 -32.79
N ASP A 446 -21.20 21.30 -31.85
CA ASP A 446 -22.33 20.40 -32.02
C ASP A 446 -22.25 19.44 -33.23
N ASP A 447 -21.95 18.17 -32.98
CA ASP A 447 -22.70 17.05 -33.55
C ASP A 447 -22.41 15.76 -32.78
N GLY A 448 -23.50 15.13 -32.32
CA GLY A 448 -23.52 14.24 -31.18
C GLY A 448 -22.89 12.85 -31.35
N HIS A 449 -22.25 12.39 -30.28
CA HIS A 449 -22.26 10.98 -29.85
C HIS A 449 -22.15 10.90 -28.32
N ASP A 450 -23.24 10.43 -27.69
CA ASP A 450 -23.44 10.29 -26.24
C ASP A 450 -22.48 9.28 -25.59
N VAL A 451 -21.69 9.75 -24.62
CA VAL A 451 -21.10 8.91 -23.57
C VAL A 451 -22.09 8.88 -22.41
N PRO A 452 -22.47 7.71 -21.84
CA PRO A 452 -23.45 7.67 -20.77
C PRO A 452 -22.86 8.31 -19.51
N LYS A 453 -23.40 9.48 -19.12
CA LYS A 453 -23.23 10.03 -17.77
C LYS A 453 -23.70 8.97 -16.77
N PRO A 454 -23.05 8.81 -15.60
CA PRO A 454 -23.63 8.00 -14.54
C PRO A 454 -25.03 8.54 -14.27
N GLU A 455 -26.06 7.71 -14.49
CA GLU A 455 -27.43 8.10 -14.24
C GLU A 455 -27.51 8.61 -12.80
N ARG A 456 -27.68 9.93 -12.66
CA ARG A 456 -28.24 10.47 -11.42
C ARG A 456 -29.62 9.86 -11.34
N ILE A 457 -29.79 8.84 -10.50
CA ILE A 457 -31.12 8.35 -10.13
C ILE A 457 -31.83 9.54 -9.45
N PRO A 458 -32.76 10.23 -10.13
CA PRO A 458 -33.42 11.38 -9.54
C PRO A 458 -34.55 10.79 -8.71
N TYR A 459 -34.33 10.61 -7.41
CA TYR A 459 -35.43 10.33 -6.51
C TYR A 459 -36.31 11.58 -6.43
N SER A 460 -37.42 11.56 -7.18
CA SER A 460 -38.48 12.54 -7.06
C SER A 460 -39.33 12.20 -5.82
N PRO A 461 -39.88 13.18 -5.08
CA PRO A 461 -40.90 12.93 -4.06
C PRO A 461 -42.06 12.04 -4.55
N LYS A 462 -42.34 12.05 -5.87
CA LYS A 462 -43.33 11.18 -6.52
C LYS A 462 -42.95 9.67 -6.49
N ASN A 463 -41.70 9.33 -6.21
CA ASN A 463 -41.20 7.95 -6.15
C ASN A 463 -41.49 7.29 -4.78
N PHE A 464 -42.04 8.03 -3.82
CA PHE A 464 -42.41 7.52 -2.48
C PHE A 464 -43.90 7.78 -2.21
N PRO A 465 -44.82 7.07 -2.88
CA PRO A 465 -46.27 7.30 -2.77
C PRO A 465 -46.82 7.07 -1.35
N ASN A 466 -46.09 6.34 -0.52
CA ASN A 466 -46.45 6.04 0.88
C ASN A 466 -45.78 6.98 1.90
N ALA A 467 -44.97 7.95 1.46
CA ALA A 467 -44.34 8.90 2.37
C ALA A 467 -45.36 9.94 2.85
N LYS A 468 -45.34 10.24 4.15
CA LYS A 468 -46.21 11.28 4.71
C LYS A 468 -45.86 12.64 4.10
N PRO A 469 -46.85 13.49 3.78
CA PRO A 469 -46.62 14.83 3.24
C PRO A 469 -45.63 15.66 4.08
N GLU A 470 -45.78 15.63 5.40
CA GLU A 470 -44.89 16.32 6.36
C GLU A 470 -43.43 15.86 6.26
N THR A 471 -43.20 14.57 5.98
CA THR A 471 -41.85 14.02 5.79
C THR A 471 -41.21 14.54 4.52
N LEU A 472 -41.99 14.60 3.42
CA LEU A 472 -41.51 15.11 2.13
C LEU A 472 -41.16 16.60 2.21
N GLU A 473 -41.99 17.39 2.88
CA GLU A 473 -41.75 18.83 3.09
C GLU A 473 -40.48 19.07 3.93
N ARG A 474 -40.30 18.32 5.03
CA ARG A 474 -39.09 18.38 5.85
C ARG A 474 -37.84 18.00 5.06
N THR A 475 -37.91 16.94 4.26
CA THR A 475 -36.80 16.51 3.39
C THR A 475 -36.45 17.58 2.35
N GLN A 476 -37.43 18.23 1.73
CA GLN A 476 -37.19 19.32 0.78
C GLN A 476 -36.49 20.51 1.44
N SER A 477 -36.93 20.90 2.64
CA SER A 477 -36.32 21.98 3.43
C SER A 477 -34.85 21.67 3.77
N ILE A 478 -34.57 20.45 4.24
CA ILE A 478 -33.21 19.99 4.55
C ILE A 478 -32.32 20.00 3.29
N LEU A 479 -32.82 19.45 2.18
CA LEU A 479 -32.07 19.42 0.91
C LEU A 479 -31.78 20.82 0.37
N GLY A 480 -32.72 21.76 0.52
CA GLY A 480 -32.51 23.17 0.15
C GLY A 480 -31.34 23.77 0.92
N ARG A 481 -31.30 23.56 2.24
CA ARG A 481 -30.22 24.11 3.08
C ARG A 481 -28.84 23.51 2.80
N LEU A 482 -28.78 22.23 2.49
CA LEU A 482 -27.51 21.59 2.12
C LEU A 482 -27.00 22.12 0.78
N ARG A 483 -27.91 22.34 -0.19
CA ARG A 483 -27.56 22.99 -1.46
C ARG A 483 -27.06 24.41 -1.25
N ASP A 484 -27.73 25.20 -0.40
CA ASP A 484 -27.28 26.55 -0.04
C ASP A 484 -25.88 26.56 0.59
N GLN A 485 -25.55 25.57 1.44
CA GLN A 485 -24.21 25.45 2.01
C GLN A 485 -23.16 25.15 0.94
N ILE A 486 -23.46 24.23 0.02
CA ILE A 486 -22.60 23.89 -1.12
C ILE A 486 -22.37 25.13 -2.00
N GLU A 487 -23.42 25.87 -2.34
CA GLU A 487 -23.33 27.10 -3.16
C GLU A 487 -22.48 28.19 -2.47
N LYS A 488 -22.52 28.27 -1.14
CA LYS A 488 -21.71 29.19 -0.33
C LYS A 488 -20.28 28.69 -0.09
N GLY A 489 -19.87 27.56 -0.69
CA GLY A 489 -18.55 26.96 -0.51
C GLY A 489 -18.29 26.44 0.90
N LYS A 490 -19.34 26.20 1.70
CA LYS A 490 -19.23 25.66 3.05
C LYS A 490 -19.27 24.13 3.00
N PRO A 491 -18.32 23.42 3.63
CA PRO A 491 -18.36 21.96 3.68
C PRO A 491 -19.54 21.48 4.54
N ILE A 492 -20.19 20.39 4.09
CA ILE A 492 -21.18 19.67 4.88
C ILE A 492 -20.43 18.66 5.75
N ILE A 493 -20.55 18.75 7.07
CA ILE A 493 -19.83 17.89 8.01
C ILE A 493 -20.77 16.83 8.56
N GLY A 494 -20.42 15.56 8.32
CA GLY A 494 -21.09 14.40 8.89
C GLY A 494 -20.23 13.70 9.95
N GLY A 495 -20.81 13.45 11.12
CA GLY A 495 -20.22 12.73 12.24
C GLY A 495 -20.81 11.33 12.36
N GLY A 496 -20.01 10.37 12.82
CA GLY A 496 -20.39 8.98 12.85
C GLY A 496 -20.72 8.48 14.25
N ALA A 497 -22.00 8.43 14.63
CA ALA A 497 -22.41 8.05 15.98
C ALA A 497 -22.76 6.55 16.12
N GLY A 498 -21.95 5.84 16.91
CA GLY A 498 -22.28 4.48 17.38
C GLY A 498 -23.03 4.44 18.71
N THR A 499 -23.02 5.55 19.48
CA THR A 499 -23.62 5.68 20.81
C THR A 499 -24.32 7.04 20.95
N GLY A 500 -25.26 7.17 21.87
CA GLY A 500 -25.91 8.46 22.19
C GLY A 500 -24.93 9.53 22.70
N ILE A 501 -23.85 9.15 23.38
CA ILE A 501 -22.84 10.12 23.85
C ILE A 501 -22.03 10.70 22.69
N SER A 502 -21.67 9.88 21.69
CA SER A 502 -21.02 10.35 20.46
C SER A 502 -21.93 11.34 19.73
N ALA A 503 -23.20 10.97 19.52
CA ALA A 503 -24.20 11.82 18.89
C ALA A 503 -24.39 13.17 19.60
N LYS A 504 -24.38 13.17 20.94
CA LYS A 504 -24.50 14.39 21.74
C LYS A 504 -23.30 15.34 21.58
N PHE A 505 -22.08 14.81 21.58
CA PHE A 505 -20.88 15.64 21.37
C PHE A 505 -20.74 16.12 19.93
N GLU A 506 -21.14 15.28 18.98
CA GLU A 506 -21.27 15.61 17.56
C GLU A 506 -22.25 16.78 17.36
N GLU A 507 -23.45 16.71 17.94
CA GLU A 507 -24.43 17.81 17.92
C GLU A 507 -23.88 19.08 18.55
N ALA A 508 -23.25 18.98 19.74
CA ALA A 508 -22.64 20.12 20.42
C ALA A 508 -21.47 20.74 19.62
N GLY A 509 -20.75 19.92 18.84
CA GLY A 509 -19.70 20.34 17.92
C GLY A 509 -20.23 21.05 16.66
N GLY A 510 -21.55 21.09 16.47
CA GLY A 510 -22.17 21.82 15.38
C GLY A 510 -22.05 21.14 14.01
N ILE A 511 -22.01 19.81 13.97
CA ILE A 511 -22.04 19.07 12.71
C ILE A 511 -23.39 19.23 11.99
N ASP A 512 -23.41 19.00 10.69
CA ASP A 512 -24.62 19.10 9.88
C ASP A 512 -25.42 17.78 9.91
N LEU A 513 -24.73 16.63 9.96
CA LEU A 513 -25.31 15.28 9.85
C LEU A 513 -24.79 14.32 10.93
N ILE A 514 -25.66 13.67 11.70
CA ILE A 514 -25.31 12.47 12.47
C ILE A 514 -25.55 11.24 11.60
N VAL A 515 -24.55 10.39 11.47
CA VAL A 515 -24.56 9.18 10.66
C VAL A 515 -24.47 7.96 11.56
N ILE A 516 -25.55 7.18 11.60
CA ILE A 516 -25.64 5.90 12.31
C ILE A 516 -25.39 4.78 11.31
N TYR A 517 -24.51 3.85 11.66
CA TYR A 517 -24.13 2.72 10.83
C TYR A 517 -24.03 1.44 11.67
N ASN A 518 -24.38 0.32 11.05
CA ASN A 518 -24.46 -0.97 11.73
C ASN A 518 -23.14 -1.41 12.40
N SER A 519 -21.99 -1.06 11.82
CA SER A 519 -20.68 -1.41 12.39
C SER A 519 -20.41 -0.75 13.75
N GLY A 520 -21.16 0.30 14.12
CA GLY A 520 -21.14 0.88 15.46
C GLY A 520 -21.54 -0.13 16.54
N ARG A 521 -22.61 -0.92 16.31
CA ARG A 521 -23.07 -1.96 17.26
C ARG A 521 -21.99 -2.99 17.55
N PHE A 522 -21.33 -3.45 16.49
CA PHE A 522 -20.30 -4.48 16.60
C PHE A 522 -19.04 -3.99 17.31
N ARG A 523 -18.64 -2.73 17.08
CA ARG A 523 -17.52 -2.12 17.81
C ARG A 523 -17.81 -1.99 19.29
N MET A 524 -19.02 -1.58 19.68
CA MET A 524 -19.42 -1.56 21.09
C MET A 524 -19.37 -2.95 21.74
N ALA A 525 -19.59 -4.01 20.96
CA ALA A 525 -19.48 -5.39 21.41
C ALA A 525 -18.05 -5.97 21.35
N GLY A 526 -17.02 -5.13 21.15
CA GLY A 526 -15.62 -5.55 21.09
C GLY A 526 -15.23 -6.29 19.81
N ARG A 527 -16.00 -6.14 18.72
CA ARG A 527 -15.71 -6.75 17.41
C ARG A 527 -15.13 -5.73 16.44
N GLY A 528 -14.31 -6.18 15.50
CA GLY A 528 -13.77 -5.33 14.43
C GLY A 528 -14.87 -4.83 13.48
N SER A 529 -14.62 -3.70 12.80
CA SER A 529 -15.60 -3.04 11.91
C SER A 529 -16.11 -3.94 10.77
N LEU A 530 -15.29 -4.91 10.33
CA LEU A 530 -15.66 -5.91 9.31
C LEU A 530 -16.81 -6.82 9.76
N ALA A 531 -17.10 -6.93 11.06
CA ALA A 531 -18.25 -7.67 11.55
C ALA A 531 -19.58 -7.09 11.03
N GLY A 532 -19.63 -5.79 10.73
CA GLY A 532 -20.79 -5.17 10.08
C GLY A 532 -21.01 -5.59 8.62
N LEU A 533 -20.05 -6.29 8.01
CA LEU A 533 -20.14 -6.85 6.66
C LEU A 533 -20.49 -8.34 6.65
N LEU A 534 -20.51 -8.99 7.82
CA LEU A 534 -20.82 -10.41 7.95
C LEU A 534 -22.34 -10.61 8.11
N PRO A 535 -22.90 -11.76 7.67
CA PRO A 535 -24.34 -12.03 7.69
C PRO A 535 -24.85 -12.40 9.09
N PHE A 536 -24.49 -11.62 10.11
CA PHE A 536 -24.92 -11.84 11.50
C PHE A 536 -26.35 -11.35 11.78
N ALA A 537 -26.79 -10.30 11.08
CA ALA A 537 -28.11 -9.69 11.25
C ALA A 537 -28.47 -8.82 10.03
N ASP A 538 -29.74 -8.43 9.92
CA ASP A 538 -30.21 -7.42 8.95
C ASP A 538 -29.62 -6.04 9.33
N ALA A 539 -28.76 -5.51 8.46
CA ALA A 539 -28.07 -4.25 8.67
C ALA A 539 -29.03 -3.06 8.84
N ASN A 540 -30.17 -3.05 8.12
CA ASN A 540 -31.16 -1.98 8.24
C ASN A 540 -31.87 -2.05 9.59
N ALA A 541 -32.24 -3.26 10.03
CA ALA A 541 -32.87 -3.47 11.33
C ALA A 541 -31.93 -3.04 12.48
N VAL A 542 -30.65 -3.41 12.41
CA VAL A 542 -29.63 -3.01 13.39
C VAL A 542 -29.49 -1.49 13.46
N VAL A 543 -29.42 -0.82 12.31
CA VAL A 543 -29.31 0.66 12.26
C VAL A 543 -30.55 1.34 12.83
N LEU A 544 -31.75 0.82 12.53
CA LEU A 544 -33.01 1.34 13.07
C LEU A 544 -33.12 1.13 14.60
N GLU A 545 -32.70 -0.03 15.10
CA GLU A 545 -32.62 -0.31 16.54
C GLU A 545 -31.66 0.67 17.22
N MET A 546 -30.44 0.80 16.69
CA MET A 546 -29.44 1.75 17.18
C MET A 546 -29.96 3.19 17.17
N ALA A 547 -30.68 3.60 16.12
CA ALA A 547 -31.23 4.95 16.04
C ALA A 547 -32.18 5.27 17.21
N ASN A 548 -32.97 4.29 17.66
CA ASN A 548 -33.84 4.45 18.83
C ASN A 548 -33.07 4.55 20.16
N GLU A 549 -31.81 4.09 20.22
CA GLU A 549 -30.94 4.23 21.39
C GLU A 549 -30.12 5.53 21.34
N VAL A 550 -29.68 5.92 20.14
CA VAL A 550 -28.70 6.99 19.92
C VAL A 550 -29.36 8.37 19.82
N LEU A 551 -30.42 8.49 19.02
CA LEU A 551 -31.03 9.78 18.69
C LEU A 551 -31.80 10.46 19.84
N PRO A 552 -32.44 9.76 20.79
CA PRO A 552 -33.14 10.41 21.91
C PRO A 552 -32.24 11.23 22.85
N VAL A 553 -30.92 11.06 22.76
CA VAL A 553 -29.93 11.74 23.61
C VAL A 553 -29.54 13.12 23.06
N CYS A 554 -29.87 13.41 21.80
CA CYS A 554 -29.69 14.71 21.16
C CYS A 554 -30.78 15.70 21.64
N VAL A 555 -30.39 16.94 21.92
CA VAL A 555 -31.20 17.87 22.74
C VAL A 555 -32.24 18.62 21.90
N SER A 556 -32.20 18.50 20.57
CA SER A 556 -33.15 19.15 19.67
C SER A 556 -34.33 18.24 19.27
N TYR A 557 -35.20 17.92 20.24
CA TYR A 557 -36.69 17.87 20.20
C TYR A 557 -37.30 16.86 21.19
N SER A 558 -38.26 17.34 21.97
CA SER A 558 -39.13 16.59 22.88
C SER A 558 -40.11 15.71 22.10
N PHE A 559 -40.24 14.44 22.46
CA PHE A 559 -41.28 13.54 21.95
C PHE A 559 -42.64 13.84 22.61
N PRO A 560 -43.71 14.03 21.83
CA PRO A 560 -45.01 13.48 22.17
C PRO A 560 -45.40 12.47 21.08
N SER A 561 -45.34 11.19 21.42
CA SER A 561 -45.87 10.03 20.66
C SER A 561 -45.44 9.90 19.18
N MET A 562 -44.68 8.84 18.90
CA MET A 562 -44.36 8.35 17.55
C MET A 562 -45.59 8.38 16.61
N PRO A 563 -45.37 8.74 15.35
CA PRO A 563 -45.83 7.84 14.29
C PRO A 563 -44.75 7.62 13.22
N ARG A 564 -44.11 6.45 13.25
CA ARG A 564 -43.44 5.70 12.15
C ARG A 564 -43.13 6.47 10.84
N SER A 565 -42.28 7.48 10.85
CA SER A 565 -41.70 8.01 9.59
C SER A 565 -40.27 8.48 9.81
N LEU A 566 -39.36 7.51 9.73
CA LEU A 566 -37.92 7.71 9.55
C LEU A 566 -37.67 7.86 8.05
N THR A 567 -37.06 8.97 7.61
CA THR A 567 -36.61 9.11 6.24
C THR A 567 -35.29 8.36 6.09
N SER A 568 -35.32 7.15 5.53
CA SER A 568 -34.10 6.45 5.13
C SER A 568 -33.64 7.03 3.78
N ILE A 569 -32.41 7.53 3.73
CA ILE A 569 -31.71 7.80 2.47
C ILE A 569 -30.52 6.86 2.44
N SER A 570 -30.62 5.78 1.67
CA SER A 570 -29.50 4.85 1.47
C SER A 570 -28.47 5.48 0.52
N PHE A 571 -27.32 5.86 1.04
CA PHE A 571 -26.14 6.16 0.23
C PHE A 571 -25.31 4.89 0.04
N HIS A 572 -24.91 4.58 -1.20
CA HIS A 572 -23.88 3.58 -1.49
C HIS A 572 -22.50 4.21 -1.25
N PHE A 573 -21.99 4.10 -0.02
CA PHE A 573 -20.56 4.26 0.24
C PHE A 573 -19.89 2.89 0.08
N HIS A 574 -18.82 2.80 -0.71
CA HIS A 574 -17.97 1.62 -0.75
C HIS A 574 -17.47 1.30 0.67
N GLY A 575 -18.11 0.35 1.35
CA GLY A 575 -17.70 -0.15 2.68
C GLY A 575 -18.78 -0.21 3.77
N PHE A 576 -19.99 0.33 3.60
CA PHE A 576 -21.04 0.28 4.64
C PHE A 576 -22.42 -0.03 4.04
N TYR A 577 -22.98 -1.20 4.34
CA TYR A 577 -24.22 -1.69 3.72
C TYR A 577 -25.52 -1.17 4.35
N SER A 578 -25.48 -0.33 5.40
CA SER A 578 -26.65 0.46 5.82
C SER A 578 -26.25 1.69 6.65
N LEU A 579 -26.84 2.84 6.30
CA LEU A 579 -26.63 4.14 6.94
C LEU A 579 -27.98 4.77 7.23
N LEU A 580 -28.13 5.34 8.43
CA LEU A 580 -29.23 6.22 8.79
C LEU A 580 -28.66 7.57 9.16
N ILE A 581 -29.22 8.61 8.55
CA ILE A 581 -28.71 9.98 8.68
C ILE A 581 -29.76 10.83 9.38
N GLN A 582 -29.39 11.41 10.51
CA GLN A 582 -30.16 12.44 11.19
C GLN A 582 -29.55 13.81 10.85
N PHE A 583 -30.38 14.77 10.47
CA PHE A 583 -29.95 16.13 10.21
C PHE A 583 -30.04 16.94 11.50
N CYS A 584 -28.91 17.49 11.96
CA CYS A 584 -28.83 18.21 13.25
C CYS A 584 -29.16 19.68 13.12
N ARG A 585 -28.90 20.24 11.94
CA ARG A 585 -29.15 21.65 11.68
C ARG A 585 -30.42 21.82 10.89
#